data_AF-A0A9D6E5M0-F1
#
_entry.id   AF-A0A9D6E5M0-F1
#
_cell.length_a   1.000
_cell.length_b   1.000
_cell.length_c   1.000
_cell.angle_alpha   90.00
_cell.angle_beta   90.00
_cell.angle_gamma   90.00
#
_symmetry.space_group_name_H-M   'P 1'
#
loop_
_entity.id
_entity.type
_entity.pdbx_description
1 polymer ?
#
loop_
_entity_poly.entity_id
_entity_poly.type
_entity_poly.pdbx_seq_one_letter_code
_entity_poly.pdbx_strand_id
1 'polypeptide(L)'
;MSKLNRREALKRGAMGVAGLAAAARALSGSEPTTPGRAHHPEAAGAVGEVTRASIDPLAFLEAFDYGSVERLPSGQVRRTYELYTVDQEIEVAPGVFFPAWTYNAQVPGPTLRATEGDLVRVNFRNLGTHPHTIHFHGIHPANMDGVFE
;
A
#
# COMPACT_ATOMS: atom_id res chain seq x y z
N MET A 1 -45.06 16.58 -14.83
CA MET A 1 -44.15 16.30 -13.70
C MET A 1 -42.78 16.88 -13.99
N SER A 2 -42.27 17.79 -13.16
CA SER A 2 -40.96 18.42 -13.34
C SER A 2 -39.84 17.43 -13.05
N LYS A 3 -38.82 17.39 -13.93
CA LYS A 3 -37.65 16.52 -13.78
C LYS A 3 -36.69 17.14 -12.75
N LEU A 4 -36.44 16.42 -11.67
CA LEU A 4 -35.43 16.77 -10.66
C LEU A 4 -34.04 16.85 -11.33
N ASN A 5 -33.32 17.97 -11.11
CA ASN A 5 -31.95 18.16 -11.58
C ASN A 5 -30.96 17.85 -10.45
N ARG A 6 -29.74 17.38 -10.79
CA ARG A 6 -28.63 17.03 -9.89
C ARG A 6 -28.40 18.04 -8.75
N ARG A 7 -28.62 19.32 -9.01
CA ARG A 7 -28.44 20.41 -8.05
C ARG A 7 -29.44 20.36 -6.88
N GLU A 8 -30.65 19.83 -7.09
CA GLU A 8 -31.63 19.62 -6.02
C GLU A 8 -31.36 18.35 -5.21
N ALA A 9 -30.83 17.31 -5.84
CA ALA A 9 -30.42 16.08 -5.14
C ALA A 9 -29.32 16.35 -4.11
N LEU A 10 -28.33 17.18 -4.48
CA LEU A 10 -27.24 17.60 -3.59
C LEU A 10 -27.73 18.46 -2.41
N LYS A 11 -28.69 19.36 -2.62
CA LYS A 11 -29.27 20.17 -1.53
C LYS A 11 -30.05 19.33 -0.53
N ARG A 12 -30.71 18.25 -0.97
CA ARG A 12 -31.47 17.35 -0.08
C ARG A 12 -30.57 16.35 0.67
N GLY A 13 -29.43 15.95 0.10
CA GLY A 13 -28.48 15.04 0.76
C GLY A 13 -27.79 15.63 2.00
N ALA A 14 -27.59 16.94 2.04
CA ALA A 14 -26.92 17.63 3.16
C ALA A 14 -27.71 17.61 4.48
N MET A 15 -29.02 17.31 4.47
CA MET A 15 -29.84 17.24 5.69
C MET A 15 -29.84 15.86 6.37
N GLY A 16 -29.17 14.84 5.82
CA GLY A 16 -29.14 13.48 6.39
C GLY A 16 -28.06 13.22 7.45
N VAL A 17 -27.08 14.12 7.62
CA VAL A 17 -25.87 13.84 8.43
C VAL A 17 -26.05 14.16 9.92
N ALA A 18 -27.06 14.95 10.30
CA ALA A 18 -27.25 15.37 11.69
C ALA A 18 -27.82 14.28 12.63
N GLY A 19 -28.31 13.15 12.11
CA GLY A 19 -29.04 12.14 12.89
C GLY A 19 -28.19 10.97 13.45
N LEU A 20 -26.98 10.72 12.94
CA LEU A 20 -26.21 9.53 13.31
C LEU A 20 -25.25 9.72 14.50
N ALA A 21 -25.00 10.96 14.94
CA ALA A 21 -24.01 11.23 15.98
C ALA A 21 -24.45 10.84 17.41
N ALA A 22 -25.72 10.51 17.62
CA ALA A 22 -26.27 10.25 18.97
C ALA A 22 -26.24 8.78 19.41
N ALA A 23 -25.97 7.81 18.52
CA ALA A 23 -26.07 6.38 18.85
C ALA A 23 -24.73 5.71 19.25
N ALA A 24 -23.59 6.34 18.98
CA ALA A 24 -22.28 5.71 19.18
C ALA A 24 -21.76 5.76 20.62
N ARG A 25 -22.48 6.40 21.56
CA ARG A 25 -21.97 6.69 22.91
C ARG A 25 -22.41 5.72 24.01
N ALA A 26 -22.92 4.54 23.67
CA ALA A 26 -23.54 3.61 24.63
C ALA A 26 -22.83 2.25 24.81
N LEU A 27 -21.60 2.06 24.33
CA LEU A 27 -20.88 0.80 24.52
C LEU A 27 -19.46 1.04 25.04
N SER A 28 -19.34 1.60 26.24
CA SER A 28 -18.11 1.52 27.04
C SER A 28 -18.32 0.59 28.22
N GLY A 29 -17.57 -0.51 28.28
CA GLY A 29 -17.40 -1.25 29.52
C GLY A 29 -17.09 -2.74 29.35
N SER A 30 -15.81 -3.09 29.42
CA SER A 30 -15.37 -4.32 30.10
C SER A 30 -13.85 -4.30 30.33
N GLU A 31 -13.44 -4.34 31.59
CA GLU A 31 -12.08 -4.59 32.11
C GLU A 31 -11.77 -6.12 32.10
N PRO A 32 -10.49 -6.53 32.27
CA PRO A 32 -9.96 -7.78 31.72
C PRO A 32 -10.15 -9.00 32.63
N THR A 33 -10.22 -10.18 32.02
CA THR A 33 -10.14 -11.47 32.74
C THR A 33 -9.09 -12.38 32.08
N THR A 34 -8.17 -12.89 32.91
CA THR A 34 -7.26 -14.00 32.60
C THR A 34 -7.58 -15.09 33.63
N PRO A 35 -7.87 -16.36 33.25
CA PRO A 35 -6.78 -17.31 33.08
C PRO A 35 -7.03 -18.49 32.10
N GLY A 36 -5.94 -19.09 31.60
CA GLY A 36 -5.94 -20.50 31.16
C GLY A 36 -5.19 -20.77 29.87
N ARG A 37 -3.95 -21.26 29.99
CA ARG A 37 -3.16 -21.80 28.87
C ARG A 37 -3.72 -23.17 28.47
N ALA A 38 -4.46 -23.22 27.37
CA ALA A 38 -4.75 -24.44 26.64
C ALA A 38 -4.08 -24.34 25.26
N HIS A 39 -3.22 -25.31 24.93
CA HIS A 39 -2.58 -25.41 23.63
C HIS A 39 -3.62 -25.83 22.58
N HIS A 40 -4.24 -24.84 21.95
CA HIS A 40 -5.06 -25.03 20.75
C HIS A 40 -4.17 -25.00 19.50
N PRO A 41 -4.49 -25.76 18.44
CA PRO A 41 -3.77 -25.69 17.18
C PRO A 41 -3.93 -24.26 16.66
N GLU A 42 -2.82 -23.51 16.56
CA GLU A 42 -2.81 -22.15 16.05
C GLU A 42 -3.39 -22.14 14.63
N ALA A 43 -4.66 -21.78 14.52
CA ALA A 43 -5.13 -21.12 13.33
C ALA A 43 -4.28 -19.85 13.22
N ALA A 44 -3.60 -19.65 12.10
CA ALA A 44 -2.90 -18.42 11.77
C ALA A 44 -3.95 -17.29 11.65
N GLY A 45 -4.36 -16.76 12.79
CA GLY A 45 -5.30 -15.66 12.93
C GLY A 45 -4.58 -14.46 13.51
N ALA A 46 -5.06 -13.26 13.17
CA ALA A 46 -4.54 -12.03 13.75
C ALA A 46 -4.66 -12.07 15.29
N VAL A 47 -3.56 -11.77 15.99
CA VAL A 47 -3.55 -11.66 17.45
C VAL A 47 -3.87 -10.22 17.83
N GLY A 48 -5.00 -10.01 18.50
CA GLY A 48 -5.43 -8.68 18.98
C GLY A 48 -6.17 -7.84 17.94
N GLU A 49 -6.65 -6.66 18.37
CA GLU A 49 -7.28 -5.68 17.49
C GLU A 49 -6.20 -4.81 16.84
N VAL A 50 -6.02 -4.95 15.52
CA VAL A 50 -5.06 -4.14 14.76
C VAL A 50 -5.67 -2.77 14.49
N THR A 51 -5.12 -1.73 15.09
CA THR A 51 -5.49 -0.36 14.74
C THR A 51 -4.91 -0.02 13.36
N ARG A 52 -5.73 0.44 12.42
CA ARG A 52 -5.29 0.95 11.10
C ARG A 52 -4.58 2.31 11.19
N ALA A 53 -4.21 2.74 12.39
CA ALA A 53 -3.75 4.10 12.65
C ALA A 53 -2.37 4.41 12.02
N SER A 54 -1.54 3.38 11.80
CA SER A 54 -0.19 3.53 11.25
C SER A 54 -0.06 3.13 9.78
N ILE A 55 -0.86 2.19 9.29
CA ILE A 55 -0.84 1.71 7.90
C ILE A 55 -2.29 1.50 7.44
N ASP A 56 -2.67 2.08 6.29
CA ASP A 56 -3.91 1.75 5.59
C ASP A 56 -3.62 0.77 4.44
N PRO A 57 -3.89 -0.54 4.61
CA PRO A 57 -3.62 -1.52 3.56
C PRO A 57 -4.44 -1.28 2.30
N LEU A 58 -5.62 -0.65 2.41
CA LEU A 58 -6.49 -0.41 1.26
C LEU A 58 -5.90 0.68 0.36
N ALA A 59 -5.23 1.68 0.93
CA ALA A 59 -4.53 2.69 0.15
C ALA A 59 -3.49 2.06 -0.80
N PHE A 60 -2.79 1.01 -0.37
CA PHE A 60 -1.81 0.32 -1.21
C PHE A 60 -2.42 -0.48 -2.36
N LEU A 61 -3.67 -0.93 -2.24
CA LEU A 61 -4.37 -1.66 -3.31
C LEU A 61 -4.72 -0.75 -4.50
N GLU A 62 -4.79 0.56 -4.27
CA GLU A 62 -5.21 1.54 -5.27
C GLU A 62 -4.09 2.52 -5.67
N ALA A 63 -3.03 2.62 -4.86
CA ALA A 63 -1.87 3.46 -5.13
C ALA A 63 -0.92 2.82 -6.15
N PHE A 64 -1.13 3.13 -7.43
CA PHE A 64 -0.27 2.71 -8.52
C PHE A 64 0.71 3.82 -8.93
N ASP A 65 1.98 3.46 -9.06
CA ASP A 65 2.95 4.26 -9.79
C ASP A 65 2.83 3.94 -11.28
N TYR A 66 2.43 4.93 -12.08
CA TYR A 66 2.34 4.81 -13.53
C TYR A 66 3.64 5.21 -14.24
N GLY A 67 4.65 5.69 -13.53
CA GLY A 67 5.90 6.18 -14.10
C GLY A 67 5.72 7.34 -15.09
N SER A 68 6.81 7.71 -15.74
CA SER A 68 6.80 8.65 -16.86
C SER A 68 6.76 7.90 -18.20
N VAL A 69 6.06 8.45 -19.19
CA VAL A 69 5.91 7.82 -20.51
C VAL A 69 6.56 8.64 -21.61
N GLU A 70 7.22 7.94 -22.53
CA GLU A 70 7.81 8.51 -23.74
C GLU A 70 7.48 7.61 -24.92
N ARG A 71 7.10 8.20 -26.06
CA ARG A 71 6.91 7.44 -27.30
C ARG A 71 8.22 7.40 -28.07
N LEU A 72 8.72 6.19 -28.31
CA LEU A 72 9.93 5.96 -29.10
C LEU A 72 9.65 6.13 -30.60
N PRO A 73 10.69 6.34 -31.44
CA PRO A 73 10.54 6.40 -32.90
C PRO A 73 9.89 5.14 -33.52
N SER A 74 10.03 3.98 -32.86
CA SER A 74 9.36 2.73 -33.25
C SER A 74 7.84 2.73 -33.01
N GLY A 75 7.32 3.75 -32.34
CA GLY A 75 5.92 3.82 -31.89
C GLY A 75 5.69 3.17 -30.53
N GLN A 76 6.62 2.36 -30.02
CA GLN A 76 6.53 1.72 -28.70
C GLN A 76 6.57 2.78 -27.58
N VAL A 77 5.80 2.56 -26.52
CA VAL A 77 5.87 3.38 -25.30
C VAL A 77 7.01 2.87 -24.42
N ARG A 78 7.93 3.76 -24.03
CA ARG A 78 8.85 3.52 -22.91
C ARG A 78 8.23 4.10 -21.64
N ARG A 79 8.09 3.27 -20.61
CA ARG A 79 7.62 3.69 -19.28
C ARG A 79 8.78 3.62 -18.30
N THR A 80 9.11 4.76 -17.68
CA THR A 80 10.27 4.89 -16.78
C THR A 80 9.82 5.14 -15.35
N TYR A 81 10.34 4.34 -14.43
CA TYR A 81 10.14 4.45 -12.99
C TYR A 81 11.44 4.85 -12.29
N GLU A 82 11.31 5.58 -11.19
CA GLU A 82 12.42 5.95 -10.31
C GLU A 82 12.26 5.20 -9.00
N LEU A 83 13.18 4.29 -8.72
CA LEU A 83 13.22 3.55 -7.46
C LEU A 83 14.53 3.82 -6.74
N TYR A 84 14.47 3.93 -5.42
CA TYR A 84 15.65 3.91 -4.58
C TYR A 84 15.44 2.99 -3.40
N THR A 85 16.53 2.35 -2.97
CA THR A 85 16.56 1.66 -1.66
C THR A 85 17.17 2.56 -0.62
N VAL A 86 16.63 2.53 0.61
CA VAL A 86 17.16 3.23 1.77
C VAL A 86 16.92 2.41 3.03
N ASP A 87 17.86 2.50 3.97
CA ASP A 87 17.75 1.87 5.30
C ASP A 87 16.83 2.74 6.18
N GLN A 88 15.80 2.14 6.76
CA GLN A 88 14.80 2.85 7.53
C GLN A 88 14.23 1.99 8.67
N GLU A 89 14.05 2.59 9.84
CA GLU A 89 13.29 1.96 10.93
C GLU A 89 11.79 2.13 10.66
N ILE A 90 11.05 1.02 10.65
CA ILE A 90 9.60 1.00 10.45
C ILE A 90 8.90 0.41 11.68
N GLU A 91 7.75 0.96 12.05
CA GLU A 91 6.91 0.41 13.12
C GLU A 91 5.99 -0.67 12.53
N VAL A 92 6.15 -1.93 12.96
CA VAL A 92 5.39 -3.07 12.42
C VAL A 92 4.22 -3.50 13.32
N ALA A 93 4.27 -3.12 14.60
CA ALA A 93 3.19 -3.20 15.57
C ALA A 93 3.40 -2.09 16.61
N PRO A 94 2.39 -1.70 17.40
CA PRO A 94 2.54 -0.62 18.38
C PRO A 94 3.76 -0.79 19.28
N GLY A 95 4.74 0.12 19.16
CA GLY A 95 6.00 0.10 19.90
C GLY A 95 7.03 -0.94 19.43
N VAL A 96 6.75 -1.69 18.37
CA VAL A 96 7.65 -2.69 17.79
C VAL A 96 8.25 -2.14 16.50
N PHE A 97 9.52 -1.77 16.57
CA PHE A 97 10.27 -1.19 15.46
C PHE A 97 11.19 -2.25 14.82
N PHE A 98 11.32 -2.17 13.50
CA PHE A 98 12.12 -3.08 12.69
C PHE A 98 13.04 -2.29 11.74
N PRO A 99 14.36 -2.54 11.73
CA PRO A 99 15.26 -1.96 10.74
C PRO A 99 15.03 -2.64 9.39
N ALA A 100 14.44 -1.92 8.44
CA ALA A 100 14.10 -2.39 7.12
C ALA A 100 14.97 -1.77 6.03
N TRP A 101 15.22 -2.54 4.96
CA TRP A 101 15.58 -1.99 3.66
C TRP A 101 14.30 -1.75 2.88
N THR A 102 14.10 -0.53 2.44
CA THR A 102 12.81 -0.10 1.87
C THR A 102 12.98 0.39 0.44
N TYR A 103 11.98 0.18 -0.40
CA TYR A 103 11.92 0.85 -1.71
C TYR A 103 11.10 2.14 -1.57
N ASN A 104 11.68 3.27 -1.96
CA ASN A 104 11.10 4.60 -1.84
C ASN A 104 10.61 4.95 -0.42
N ALA A 105 11.38 4.57 0.61
CA ALA A 105 11.11 4.87 2.01
C ALA A 105 9.76 4.32 2.55
N GLN A 106 9.28 3.22 1.96
CA GLN A 106 8.02 2.57 2.35
C GLN A 106 8.08 1.04 2.29
N VAL A 107 7.26 0.40 3.12
CA VAL A 107 6.93 -1.03 3.04
C VAL A 107 5.39 -1.16 3.08
N PRO A 108 4.75 -1.81 2.08
CA PRO A 108 5.36 -2.34 0.85
C PRO A 108 5.94 -1.23 -0.03
N GLY A 109 6.86 -1.59 -0.93
CA GLY A 109 7.38 -0.67 -1.95
C GLY A 109 6.30 -0.19 -2.93
N PRO A 110 6.61 0.75 -3.85
CA PRO A 110 5.65 1.26 -4.82
C PRO A 110 5.09 0.16 -5.73
N THR A 111 3.77 0.19 -5.98
CA THR A 111 3.13 -0.72 -6.92
C THR A 111 3.28 -0.19 -8.35
N LEU A 112 4.27 -0.70 -9.08
CA LEU A 112 4.51 -0.29 -10.47
C LEU A 112 3.40 -0.83 -11.40
N ARG A 113 2.81 0.05 -12.23
CA ARG A 113 1.77 -0.31 -13.18
C ARG A 113 2.12 0.08 -14.60
N ALA A 114 2.14 -0.92 -15.49
CA ALA A 114 2.44 -0.78 -16.91
C ALA A 114 1.30 -1.33 -17.78
N THR A 115 1.34 -1.02 -19.07
CA THR A 115 0.45 -1.62 -20.08
C THR A 115 1.24 -2.67 -20.86
N GLU A 116 0.58 -3.75 -21.28
CA GLU A 116 1.17 -4.74 -22.18
C GLU A 116 1.79 -4.07 -23.42
N GLY A 117 3.02 -4.46 -23.76
CA GLY A 117 3.78 -3.87 -24.87
C GLY A 117 4.63 -2.66 -24.51
N ASP A 118 4.46 -2.06 -23.31
CA ASP A 118 5.37 -1.02 -22.82
C ASP A 118 6.80 -1.57 -22.67
N LEU A 119 7.80 -0.80 -23.10
CA LEU A 119 9.19 -1.01 -22.72
C LEU A 119 9.40 -0.42 -21.32
N VAL A 120 9.51 -1.28 -20.31
CA VAL A 120 9.74 -0.85 -18.93
C VAL A 120 11.20 -0.50 -18.71
N ARG A 121 11.44 0.66 -18.09
CA ARG A 121 12.74 1.09 -17.56
C ARG A 121 12.59 1.40 -16.08
N VAL A 122 13.51 0.90 -15.27
CA VAL A 122 13.60 1.25 -13.85
C VAL A 122 14.97 1.84 -13.60
N ASN A 123 14.99 3.11 -13.22
CA ASN A 123 16.19 3.79 -12.75
C ASN A 123 16.31 3.52 -11.26
N PHE A 124 17.17 2.56 -10.92
CA PHE A 124 17.37 2.16 -9.53
C PHE A 124 18.58 2.88 -8.92
N ARG A 125 18.41 3.41 -7.71
CA ARG A 125 19.48 4.02 -6.91
C ARG A 125 19.63 3.30 -5.57
N ASN A 126 20.84 2.90 -5.25
CA ASN A 126 21.15 2.39 -3.93
C ASN A 126 21.59 3.52 -3.01
N LEU A 127 20.73 3.92 -2.06
CA LEU A 127 21.02 4.90 -1.02
C LEU A 127 21.19 4.23 0.36
N GLY A 128 21.11 2.90 0.43
CA GLY A 128 21.34 2.12 1.64
C GLY A 128 22.81 1.86 1.91
N THR A 129 23.10 1.22 3.04
CA THR A 129 24.47 0.89 3.45
C THR A 129 24.96 -0.46 2.92
N HIS A 130 24.08 -1.26 2.31
CA HIS A 130 24.37 -2.60 1.81
C HIS A 130 24.21 -2.69 0.28
N PRO A 131 24.88 -3.64 -0.40
CA PRO A 131 24.62 -3.91 -1.81
C PRO A 131 23.20 -4.44 -2.03
N HIS A 132 22.52 -3.91 -3.04
CA HIS A 132 21.15 -4.30 -3.40
C HIS A 132 20.98 -4.43 -4.90
N THR A 133 20.07 -5.31 -5.29
CA THR A 133 19.54 -5.49 -6.66
C THR A 133 18.01 -5.61 -6.58
N ILE A 134 17.34 -5.59 -7.74
CA ILE A 134 15.90 -5.86 -7.84
C ILE A 134 15.71 -6.99 -8.83
N HIS A 135 15.11 -8.10 -8.37
CA HIS A 135 14.63 -9.16 -9.24
C HIS A 135 13.15 -8.95 -9.55
N PHE A 136 12.81 -8.85 -10.84
CA PHE A 136 11.43 -8.68 -11.28
C PHE A 136 10.80 -10.04 -11.56
N HIS A 137 9.77 -10.41 -10.80
CA HIS A 137 9.03 -11.63 -11.10
C HIS A 137 8.29 -11.50 -12.44
N GLY A 138 8.80 -12.14 -13.49
CA GLY A 138 8.20 -12.07 -14.83
C GLY A 138 9.15 -12.50 -15.94
N ILE A 139 8.94 -11.94 -17.13
CA ILE A 139 9.77 -12.21 -18.32
C ILE A 139 10.68 -11.01 -18.55
N HIS A 140 11.99 -11.24 -18.53
CA HIS A 140 13.02 -10.28 -18.88
C HIS A 140 14.29 -11.02 -19.36
N PRO A 141 15.20 -10.34 -20.08
CA PRO A 141 16.53 -10.88 -20.39
C PRO A 141 17.33 -11.21 -19.12
N ALA A 142 18.27 -12.17 -19.22
CA ALA A 142 19.14 -12.56 -18.09
C ALA A 142 19.98 -11.37 -17.57
N ASN A 143 20.48 -10.52 -18.46
CA ASN A 143 21.25 -9.33 -18.07
C ASN A 143 20.40 -8.21 -17.43
N MET A 144 19.10 -8.43 -17.22
CA MET A 144 18.16 -7.56 -16.52
C MET A 144 17.46 -8.28 -15.34
N ASP A 145 17.99 -9.44 -14.92
CA ASP A 145 17.38 -10.31 -13.90
C ASP A 145 17.59 -9.81 -12.46
N GLY A 146 18.70 -9.11 -12.20
CA GLY A 146 19.02 -8.62 -10.85
C GLY A 146 19.47 -9.70 -9.87
N VAL A 147 19.87 -10.88 -10.35
CA VAL A 147 20.59 -11.89 -9.56
C VAL A 147 22.10 -11.62 -9.67
N PHE A 148 22.84 -11.80 -8.57
CA PHE A 148 24.30 -11.69 -8.59
C PHE A 148 24.91 -12.86 -9.37
N GLU A 149 25.78 -12.55 -10.33
CA GLU A 149 26.62 -13.52 -11.06
C GLU A 149 28.04 -13.58 -10.47
#